data_AF-A0A3D4UL22-F1
#
_entry.id   AF-A0A3D4UL22-F1
#
_cell.length_a   1.000
_cell.length_b   1.000
_cell.length_c   1.000
_cell.angle_alpha   90.00
_cell.angle_beta   90.00
_cell.angle_gamma   90.00
#
_symmetry.space_group_name_H-M   'P 1'
#
loop_
_entity.id
_entity.type
_entity.pdbx_description
1 polymer ?
#
loop_
_entity_poly.entity_id
_entity_poly.type
_entity_poly.pdbx_seq_one_letter_code
_entity_poly.pdbx_strand_id
1 'polypeptide(L)'
;MTDQNKNNDQKPTDPKGNKPPTPPKPQGRGMFGFFALMLMVLMLVMFLSSAEKGSKISYAQFETSYVQGNIKRDSVILHDNAITAIERQPEVDSNNSERAVRVPLNNASRAVVANKLDKLTDGEFESPAPSGFVNFLYMFGPVLLLVGLIWFMLARGMRAAGGGGGMIGSFGKSRHKTMTK
;
A
#
# COMPACT_ATOMS: atom_id res chain seq x y z
N MET A 1 35.39 -65.67 -58.68
CA MET A 1 35.99 -64.33 -58.89
C MET A 1 35.02 -63.34 -58.26
N THR A 2 35.28 -63.00 -56.99
CA THR A 2 35.64 -61.64 -56.52
C THR A 2 34.48 -60.64 -56.62
N ASP A 3 34.18 -59.76 -55.68
CA ASP A 3 34.51 -59.53 -54.27
C ASP A 3 33.70 -58.27 -53.90
N GLN A 4 33.70 -57.89 -52.64
CA GLN A 4 33.34 -56.53 -52.15
C GLN A 4 31.86 -56.18 -51.96
N ASN A 5 31.33 -56.79 -50.91
CA ASN A 5 30.64 -56.12 -49.81
C ASN A 5 31.14 -54.68 -49.57
N LYS A 6 30.26 -53.68 -49.78
CA LYS A 6 30.42 -52.31 -49.27
C LYS A 6 29.33 -52.03 -48.24
N ASN A 7 29.77 -51.93 -46.99
CA ASN A 7 29.08 -51.39 -45.84
C ASN A 7 28.22 -50.17 -46.22
N ASN A 8 26.92 -50.28 -46.02
CA ASN A 8 26.01 -49.15 -46.03
C ASN A 8 25.61 -48.88 -44.57
N ASP A 9 26.50 -48.21 -43.83
CA ASP A 9 26.25 -47.70 -42.48
C ASP A 9 25.25 -46.53 -42.55
N GLN A 10 23.98 -46.82 -42.81
CA GLN A 10 22.88 -45.89 -42.60
C GLN A 10 22.37 -46.06 -41.17
N LYS A 11 23.01 -45.31 -40.26
CA LYS A 11 22.53 -45.07 -38.90
C LYS A 11 21.09 -44.52 -38.98
N PRO A 12 20.11 -45.12 -38.28
CA PRO A 12 18.76 -44.58 -38.25
C PRO A 12 18.77 -43.19 -37.60
N THR A 13 18.16 -42.23 -38.27
CA THR A 13 17.85 -40.91 -37.73
C THR A 13 16.96 -41.05 -36.49
N ASP A 14 17.51 -40.76 -35.32
CA ASP A 14 16.76 -40.63 -34.07
C ASP A 14 15.65 -39.58 -34.23
N PRO A 15 14.36 -39.95 -34.10
CA PRO A 15 13.29 -38.99 -34.07
C PRO A 15 13.25 -38.36 -32.67
N LYS A 16 13.57 -37.05 -32.60
CA LYS A 16 13.17 -36.13 -31.52
C LYS A 16 13.09 -36.79 -30.13
N GLY A 17 14.25 -36.99 -29.50
CA GLY A 17 14.33 -37.32 -28.08
C GLY A 17 13.58 -36.28 -27.24
N ASN A 18 12.49 -36.74 -26.63
CA ASN A 18 11.68 -36.03 -25.64
C ASN A 18 12.59 -35.33 -24.63
N LYS A 19 12.59 -33.98 -24.67
CA LYS A 19 13.04 -33.21 -23.51
C LYS A 19 12.10 -33.60 -22.35
N PRO A 20 12.62 -33.91 -21.15
CA PRO A 20 11.75 -34.14 -20.00
C PRO A 20 10.84 -32.90 -19.86
N PRO A 21 9.55 -33.07 -19.51
CA PRO A 21 8.70 -31.93 -19.23
C PRO A 21 9.39 -31.16 -18.10
N THR A 22 9.96 -30.00 -18.43
CA THR A 22 10.46 -29.07 -17.43
C THR A 22 9.32 -28.88 -16.44
N PRO A 23 9.54 -29.10 -15.13
CA PRO A 23 8.48 -28.87 -14.15
C PRO A 23 7.95 -27.46 -14.40
N PRO A 24 6.63 -27.25 -14.45
CA PRO A 24 6.09 -25.91 -14.61
C PRO A 24 6.73 -25.08 -13.51
N LYS A 25 7.55 -24.10 -13.90
CA LYS A 25 8.09 -23.14 -12.94
C LYS A 25 6.87 -22.64 -12.16
N PRO A 26 6.89 -22.63 -10.82
CA PRO A 26 5.75 -22.16 -10.06
C PRO A 26 5.57 -20.66 -10.32
N GLN A 27 4.86 -20.34 -11.40
CA GLN A 27 4.82 -19.01 -12.00
C GLN A 27 3.86 -18.08 -11.24
N GLY A 28 3.21 -18.58 -10.19
CA GLY A 28 2.34 -17.79 -9.31
C GLY A 28 2.97 -17.36 -7.99
N ARG A 29 4.12 -17.91 -7.58
CA ARG A 29 4.73 -17.58 -6.27
C ARG A 29 5.52 -16.27 -6.26
N GLY A 30 6.18 -15.92 -7.36
CA GLY A 30 6.99 -14.69 -7.47
C GLY A 30 6.15 -13.41 -7.57
N MET A 31 5.02 -13.46 -8.26
CA MET A 31 4.11 -12.30 -8.37
C MET A 31 3.45 -11.97 -7.03
N PHE A 32 3.10 -12.97 -6.22
CA PHE A 32 2.56 -12.74 -4.88
C PHE A 32 3.54 -11.97 -3.97
N GLY A 33 4.80 -12.42 -3.92
CA GLY A 33 5.84 -11.73 -3.15
C GLY A 33 6.06 -10.30 -3.62
N PHE A 34 6.03 -10.06 -4.93
CA PHE A 34 6.14 -8.72 -5.50
C PHE A 34 4.97 -7.82 -5.12
N PHE A 35 3.72 -8.27 -5.24
CA PHE A 35 2.54 -7.47 -4.85
C PHE A 35 2.44 -7.25 -3.35
N ALA A 36 2.79 -8.25 -2.54
CA ALA A 36 2.85 -8.11 -1.09
C ALA A 36 3.90 -7.07 -0.67
N LEU A 37 5.09 -7.12 -1.28
CA LEU A 37 6.16 -6.14 -1.05
C LEU A 37 5.75 -4.73 -1.52
N MET A 38 5.16 -4.62 -2.70
CA MET A 38 4.65 -3.35 -3.26
C MET A 38 3.61 -2.71 -2.33
N LEU A 39 2.67 -3.51 -1.82
CA LEU A 39 1.65 -3.03 -0.89
C LEU A 39 2.25 -2.66 0.47
N MET A 40 3.21 -3.43 0.97
CA MET A 40 3.95 -3.10 2.20
C MET A 40 4.71 -1.78 2.07
N VAL A 41 5.35 -1.52 0.91
CA VAL A 41 6.01 -0.25 0.61
C VAL A 41 4.98 0.89 0.52
N LEU A 42 3.84 0.69 -0.13
CA LEU A 42 2.78 1.70 -0.20
C LEU A 42 2.21 2.03 1.18
N MET A 43 2.03 1.02 2.04
CA MET A 43 1.67 1.19 3.45
C MET A 43 2.72 1.97 4.24
N LEU A 44 4.00 1.66 4.04
CA LEU A 44 5.11 2.36 4.68
C LEU A 44 5.15 3.83 4.25
N VAL A 45 4.94 4.11 2.96
CA VAL A 45 4.85 5.48 2.43
C VAL A 45 3.65 6.21 3.02
N MET A 46 2.48 5.58 3.15
CA MET A 46 1.31 6.20 3.81
C MET A 46 1.57 6.47 5.30
N PHE A 47 2.25 5.57 5.99
CA PHE A 47 2.62 5.74 7.39
C PHE A 47 3.62 6.89 7.59
N LEU A 48 4.68 6.93 6.78
CA LEU A 48 5.66 8.03 6.76
C LEU A 48 5.02 9.37 6.36
N SER A 49 4.04 9.33 5.45
CA SER A 49 3.33 10.54 4.99
C SER A 49 2.27 11.05 5.98
N SER A 50 1.83 10.21 6.93
CA SER A 50 0.91 10.58 8.01
C SER A 50 1.64 11.15 9.22
N ALA A 51 2.98 11.14 9.23
CA ALA A 51 3.78 11.81 10.25
C ALA A 51 3.52 13.32 10.17
N GLU A 52 2.67 13.79 11.08
CA GLU A 52 2.27 15.17 11.39
C GLU A 52 2.75 16.26 10.42
N LYS A 53 1.92 16.54 9.41
CA LYS A 53 2.09 17.70 8.54
C LYS A 53 1.77 18.98 9.31
N GLY A 54 2.79 19.73 9.71
CA GLY A 54 2.65 21.08 10.23
C GLY A 54 3.54 21.37 11.43
N SER A 55 3.94 22.63 11.57
CA SER A 55 4.72 23.08 12.72
C SER A 55 3.87 23.16 13.96
N LYS A 56 4.29 22.50 15.02
CA LYS A 56 3.70 22.70 16.35
C LYS A 56 4.03 24.12 16.82
N ILE A 57 3.01 24.91 17.09
CA ILE A 57 3.13 26.25 17.66
C ILE A 57 2.20 26.38 18.87
N SER A 58 2.49 27.29 19.79
CA SER A 58 1.61 27.56 20.92
C SER A 58 0.41 28.41 20.49
N TYR A 59 -0.64 28.44 21.31
CA TYR A 59 -1.79 29.31 21.07
C TYR A 59 -1.39 30.80 21.03
N ALA A 60 -0.46 31.22 21.89
CA ALA A 60 0.01 32.61 21.92
C ALA A 60 0.78 33.01 20.65
N GLN A 61 1.57 32.08 20.09
CA GLN A 61 2.23 32.29 18.80
C GLN A 61 1.19 32.38 17.68
N PHE A 62 0.20 31.50 17.69
CA PHE A 62 -0.91 31.54 16.73
C PHE A 62 -1.67 32.88 16.78
N GLU A 63 -2.04 33.34 17.98
CA GLU A 63 -2.74 34.62 18.18
C GLU A 63 -1.92 35.79 17.61
N THR A 64 -0.61 35.81 17.88
CA THR A 64 0.30 36.83 17.34
C THR A 64 0.33 36.81 15.81
N SER A 65 0.51 35.64 15.20
CA SER A 65 0.53 35.47 13.74
C SER A 65 -0.81 35.82 13.09
N TYR A 66 -1.93 35.56 13.79
CA TYR A 66 -3.27 35.89 13.32
C TYR A 66 -3.50 37.40 13.30
N VAL A 67 -3.15 38.10 14.39
CA VAL A 67 -3.25 39.57 14.48
C VAL A 67 -2.34 40.27 13.48
N GLN A 68 -1.15 39.71 13.23
CA GLN A 68 -0.20 40.21 12.22
C GLN A 68 -0.68 39.99 10.77
N GLY A 69 -1.77 39.24 10.54
CA GLY A 69 -2.27 38.94 9.20
C GLY A 69 -1.46 37.90 8.45
N ASN A 70 -0.57 37.18 9.13
CA ASN A 70 0.22 36.10 8.54
C ASN A 70 -0.63 34.83 8.34
N ILE A 71 -1.69 34.66 9.13
CA ILE A 71 -2.64 33.54 8.97
C ILE A 71 -3.72 33.88 7.94
N LYS A 72 -3.98 32.96 7.01
CA LYS A 72 -5.17 33.05 6.15
C LYS A 72 -6.44 32.79 6.98
N ARG A 73 -7.35 33.76 7.07
CA ARG A 73 -8.59 33.66 7.86
C ARG A 73 -9.43 32.44 7.47
N ASP A 74 -9.61 32.23 6.17
CA ASP A 74 -10.38 31.09 5.62
C ASP A 74 -9.72 29.71 5.83
N SER A 75 -8.50 29.66 6.37
CA SER A 75 -7.76 28.40 6.57
C SER A 75 -7.82 27.86 8.00
N VAL A 76 -8.47 28.58 8.92
CA VAL A 76 -8.52 28.20 10.34
C VAL A 76 -9.54 27.08 10.52
N ILE A 77 -9.03 25.90 10.88
CA ILE A 77 -9.84 24.70 11.12
C ILE A 77 -9.64 24.24 12.56
N LEU A 78 -10.74 24.10 13.30
CA LEU A 78 -10.77 23.57 14.66
C LEU A 78 -11.10 22.07 14.64
N HIS A 79 -10.09 21.24 14.87
CA HIS A 79 -10.25 19.80 15.10
C HIS A 79 -10.35 19.48 16.59
N ASP A 80 -10.75 18.25 16.92
CA ASP A 80 -10.88 17.79 18.31
C ASP A 80 -9.58 17.86 19.12
N ASN A 81 -8.43 17.67 18.46
CA ASN A 81 -7.12 17.55 19.10
C ASN A 81 -6.15 18.68 18.73
N ALA A 82 -6.53 19.58 17.82
CA ALA A 82 -5.68 20.70 17.40
C ALA A 82 -6.46 21.77 16.63
N ILE A 83 -5.92 22.99 16.62
CA ILE A 83 -6.24 24.00 15.60
C ILE A 83 -5.19 23.88 14.51
N THR A 84 -5.62 23.89 13.25
CA THR A 84 -4.74 23.94 12.09
C THR A 84 -5.03 25.17 11.26
N ALA A 85 -3.99 25.83 10.75
CA ALA A 85 -4.13 26.96 9.84
C ALA A 85 -2.95 27.06 8.89
N ILE A 86 -3.09 27.86 7.84
CA ILE A 86 -2.03 28.16 6.88
C ILE A 86 -1.47 29.54 7.20
N GLU A 87 -0.18 29.57 7.54
CA GLU A 87 0.60 30.78 7.77
C GLU A 87 1.43 31.13 6.53
N ARG A 88 1.38 32.39 6.10
CA ARG A 88 2.30 32.96 5.11
C ARG A 88 3.57 33.42 5.82
N GLN A 89 4.71 32.84 5.46
CA GLN A 89 6.03 33.26 5.92
C GLN A 89 6.71 34.14 4.87
N PRO A 90 6.76 35.48 5.06
CA PRO A 90 7.39 36.38 4.10
C PRO A 90 8.92 36.19 4.00
N GLU A 91 9.54 35.44 4.92
CA GLU A 91 11.00 35.34 5.07
C GLU A 91 11.64 34.15 4.34
N VAL A 92 10.84 33.31 3.65
CA VAL A 92 11.36 32.18 2.87
C VAL A 92 11.20 32.48 1.38
N ASP A 93 12.33 32.76 0.71
CA ASP A 93 12.49 32.97 -0.75
C ASP A 93 12.18 31.70 -1.57
N SER A 94 11.04 31.07 -1.31
CA SER A 94 10.53 29.96 -2.09
C SER A 94 9.15 30.32 -2.59
N ASN A 95 8.88 29.95 -3.83
CA ASN A 95 7.66 30.20 -4.61
C ASN A 95 6.36 29.62 -3.98
N ASN A 96 6.42 29.22 -2.70
CA ASN A 96 5.35 28.75 -1.85
C ASN A 96 5.71 29.03 -0.38
N SER A 97 5.45 30.25 0.09
CA SER A 97 5.69 30.69 1.46
C SER A 97 4.61 30.24 2.46
N GLU A 98 3.85 29.20 2.12
CA GLU A 98 2.75 28.71 2.95
C GLU A 98 3.18 27.55 3.83
N ARG A 99 3.07 27.75 5.15
CA ARG A 99 3.39 26.74 6.16
C ARG A 99 2.13 26.37 6.92
N ALA A 100 1.85 25.07 7.00
CA ALA A 100 0.82 24.56 7.90
C ALA A 100 1.30 24.69 9.35
N VAL A 101 0.53 25.37 10.19
CA VAL A 101 0.75 25.47 11.63
C VAL A 101 -0.31 24.69 12.38
N ARG A 102 0.10 24.10 13.50
CA ARG A 102 -0.75 23.25 14.33
C ARG A 102 -0.61 23.64 15.80
N VAL A 103 -1.70 24.02 16.43
CA VAL A 103 -1.77 24.24 17.88
C VAL A 103 -2.37 23.00 18.53
N PRO A 104 -1.58 22.19 19.26
CA PRO A 104 -2.11 21.01 19.94
C PRO A 104 -3.07 21.43 21.06
N LEU A 105 -4.21 20.75 21.14
CA LEU A 105 -5.21 20.95 22.19
C LEU A 105 -5.24 19.71 23.08
N ASN A 106 -5.63 19.91 24.33
CA ASN A 106 -6.02 18.81 25.20
C ASN A 106 -7.49 18.96 25.56
N ASN A 107 -8.12 17.88 26.03
CA ASN A 107 -9.57 17.87 26.28
C ASN A 107 -9.99 18.93 27.33
N ALA A 108 -9.13 19.22 28.31
CA ALA A 108 -9.38 20.22 29.35
C ALA A 108 -9.27 21.67 28.85
N SER A 109 -8.35 21.96 27.92
CA SER A 109 -8.11 23.30 27.39
C SER A 109 -8.95 23.61 26.16
N ARG A 110 -9.51 22.61 25.49
CA ARG A 110 -10.30 22.76 24.26
C ARG A 110 -11.40 23.80 24.41
N ALA A 111 -12.25 23.69 25.43
CA ALA A 111 -13.36 24.62 25.62
C ALA A 111 -12.86 26.06 25.84
N VAL A 112 -11.79 26.23 26.62
CA VAL A 112 -11.20 27.55 26.90
C VAL A 112 -10.59 28.14 25.62
N VAL A 113 -9.85 27.34 24.86
CA VAL A 113 -9.18 27.78 23.64
C VAL A 113 -10.18 28.04 22.51
N ALA A 114 -11.24 27.22 22.38
CA ALA A 114 -12.30 27.44 21.42
C ALA A 114 -13.01 28.78 21.65
N ASN A 115 -13.35 29.11 22.91
CA ASN A 115 -13.93 30.41 23.24
C ASN A 115 -12.99 31.58 22.95
N LYS A 116 -11.67 31.40 23.11
CA LYS A 116 -10.69 32.44 22.76
C LYS A 116 -10.54 32.57 21.25
N LEU A 117 -10.57 31.46 20.52
CA LEU A 117 -10.51 31.44 19.07
C LEU A 117 -11.74 32.09 18.45
N ASP A 118 -12.93 31.80 18.98
CA ASP A 118 -14.20 32.41 18.58
C ASP A 118 -14.16 33.93 18.69
N LYS A 119 -13.68 34.45 19.83
CA LYS A 119 -13.48 35.89 20.05
C LYS A 119 -12.39 36.51 19.16
N LEU A 120 -11.39 35.73 18.76
CA LEU A 120 -10.27 36.21 17.95
C LEU A 120 -10.63 36.25 16.45
N THR A 121 -11.46 35.32 16.01
CA THR A 121 -11.84 35.11 14.61
C THR A 121 -13.22 35.66 14.27
N ASP A 122 -13.94 36.22 15.24
CA ASP A 122 -15.35 36.63 15.11
C ASP A 122 -16.25 35.52 14.52
N GLY A 123 -15.93 34.25 14.84
CA GLY A 123 -16.64 33.07 14.34
C GLY A 123 -16.20 32.61 12.94
N GLU A 124 -15.21 33.25 12.31
CA GLU A 124 -14.64 32.83 11.01
C GLU A 124 -13.64 31.68 11.19
N PHE A 125 -14.13 30.52 11.62
CA PHE A 125 -13.37 29.28 11.64
C PHE A 125 -14.25 28.09 11.23
N GLU A 126 -13.67 27.12 10.53
CA GLU A 126 -14.37 25.88 10.22
C GLU A 126 -14.19 24.88 11.36
N SER A 127 -15.28 24.27 11.81
CA SER A 127 -15.23 23.11 12.70
C SER A 127 -15.88 21.90 12.03
N PRO A 128 -15.15 21.20 11.14
CA PRO A 128 -15.68 20.03 10.48
C PRO A 128 -15.89 18.93 11.53
N ALA A 129 -17.11 18.38 11.55
CA ALA A 129 -17.40 17.20 12.37
C ALA A 129 -16.47 16.06 11.96
N PRO A 130 -15.89 15.31 12.92
CA PRO A 130 -15.07 14.15 12.60
C PRO A 130 -15.89 13.16 11.77
N SER A 131 -15.50 12.94 10.51
CA SER A 131 -16.13 11.92 9.69
C SER A 131 -15.64 10.54 10.17
N GLY A 132 -16.42 9.93 11.06
CA GLY A 132 -16.10 8.61 11.63
C GLY A 132 -15.90 7.55 10.55
N PHE A 133 -16.61 7.63 9.43
CA PHE A 133 -16.44 6.73 8.29
C PHE A 133 -15.10 6.93 7.57
N VAL A 134 -14.67 8.17 7.36
CA VAL A 134 -13.37 8.47 6.75
C VAL A 134 -12.24 8.01 7.68
N ASN A 135 -12.36 8.24 8.99
CA ASN A 135 -11.37 7.76 9.96
C ASN A 135 -11.33 6.23 10.02
N PHE A 136 -12.50 5.57 9.99
CA PHE A 136 -12.60 4.11 9.87
C PHE A 136 -11.90 3.62 8.60
N LEU A 137 -12.11 4.27 7.46
CA LEU A 137 -11.47 3.88 6.21
C LEU A 137 -9.96 4.15 6.21
N TYR A 138 -9.47 5.20 6.86
CA TYR A 138 -8.02 5.37 7.02
C TYR A 138 -7.40 4.32 7.94
N MET A 139 -8.10 3.93 9.01
CA MET A 139 -7.62 2.95 9.98
C MET A 139 -7.72 1.50 9.47
N PHE A 140 -8.87 1.11 8.92
CA PHE A 140 -9.16 -0.23 8.45
C PHE A 140 -8.96 -0.41 6.95
N GLY A 141 -8.98 0.67 6.16
CA GLY A 141 -8.82 0.59 4.70
C GLY A 141 -7.59 -0.20 4.28
N PRO A 142 -6.41 0.00 4.89
CA PRO A 142 -5.25 -0.81 4.50
C PRO A 142 -5.36 -2.29 4.85
N VAL A 143 -5.98 -2.61 6.00
CA VAL A 143 -6.26 -4.00 6.40
C VAL A 143 -7.31 -4.63 5.47
N LEU A 144 -8.38 -3.90 5.15
CA LEU A 144 -9.42 -4.33 4.23
C LEU A 144 -8.89 -4.50 2.81
N LEU A 145 -7.96 -3.65 2.36
CA LEU A 145 -7.29 -3.78 1.07
C LEU A 145 -6.41 -5.04 1.06
N LEU A 146 -5.66 -5.32 2.14
CA LEU A 146 -4.91 -6.56 2.29
C LEU A 146 -5.81 -7.80 2.27
N VAL A 147 -6.87 -7.81 3.09
CA VAL A 147 -7.82 -8.93 3.16
C VAL A 147 -8.52 -9.11 1.81
N GLY A 148 -8.94 -8.02 1.17
CA GLY A 148 -9.56 -8.03 -0.15
C GLY A 148 -8.61 -8.52 -1.24
N LEU A 149 -7.33 -8.14 -1.19
CA LEU A 149 -6.30 -8.60 -2.13
C LEU A 149 -5.99 -10.09 -1.93
N ILE A 150 -5.85 -10.54 -0.68
CA ILE A 150 -5.62 -11.95 -0.34
C ILE A 150 -6.83 -12.78 -0.75
N TRP A 151 -8.05 -12.33 -0.43
CA TRP A 151 -9.30 -12.97 -0.85
C TRP A 151 -9.42 -13.01 -2.37
N PHE A 152 -9.14 -11.90 -3.08
CA PHE A 152 -9.16 -11.86 -4.54
C PHE A 152 -8.15 -12.83 -5.15
N MET A 153 -6.95 -12.91 -4.58
CA MET A 153 -5.93 -13.84 -5.04
C MET A 153 -6.26 -15.29 -4.69
N LEU A 154 -6.92 -15.58 -3.58
CA LEU A 154 -7.42 -16.92 -3.23
C LEU A 154 -8.59 -17.29 -4.15
N ALA A 155 -9.58 -16.43 -4.33
CA ALA A 155 -10.74 -16.66 -5.19
C ALA A 155 -10.35 -16.80 -6.67
N ARG A 156 -9.31 -16.08 -7.12
CA ARG A 156 -8.77 -16.18 -8.48
C ARG A 156 -7.73 -17.30 -8.61
N GLY A 157 -6.91 -17.51 -7.59
CA GLY A 157 -5.87 -18.54 -7.52
C GLY A 157 -6.45 -19.94 -7.33
N MET A 158 -7.55 -20.09 -6.61
CA MET A 158 -8.36 -21.31 -6.57
C MET A 158 -9.11 -21.55 -7.88
N ARG A 159 -9.35 -20.55 -8.73
CA ARG A 159 -9.79 -20.76 -10.12
C ARG A 159 -8.64 -21.14 -11.05
N ALA A 160 -7.42 -20.65 -10.81
CA ALA A 160 -6.22 -21.06 -11.53
C ALA A 160 -5.67 -22.44 -11.09
N ALA A 161 -5.88 -22.82 -9.82
CA ALA A 161 -5.62 -24.17 -9.27
C ALA A 161 -6.86 -25.08 -9.35
N GLY A 162 -8.04 -24.52 -9.62
CA GLY A 162 -9.29 -25.24 -9.86
C GLY A 162 -9.39 -25.83 -11.27
N GLY A 163 -8.39 -25.57 -12.12
CA GLY A 163 -8.16 -26.29 -13.37
C GLY A 163 -7.23 -27.50 -13.22
N GLY A 164 -6.88 -27.93 -12.01
CA GLY A 164 -6.01 -29.08 -11.85
C GLY A 164 -5.81 -29.48 -10.39
N GLY A 165 -6.51 -30.54 -9.98
CA GLY A 165 -6.17 -31.37 -8.82
C GLY A 165 -4.80 -32.03 -8.97
N GLY A 166 -3.73 -31.23 -9.03
CA GLY A 166 -2.39 -31.66 -9.42
C GLY A 166 -1.35 -31.14 -8.46
N MET A 167 -1.42 -31.55 -7.18
CA MET A 167 -0.19 -31.69 -6.35
C MET A 167 -0.38 -32.41 -5.02
N ILE A 168 -1.62 -32.65 -4.56
CA ILE A 168 -1.88 -33.45 -3.33
C ILE A 168 -2.55 -34.81 -3.59
N GLY A 169 -3.02 -35.06 -4.83
CA GLY A 169 -3.67 -36.32 -5.22
C GLY A 169 -2.79 -37.29 -6.03
N SER A 170 -1.52 -36.99 -6.26
CA SER A 170 -0.63 -37.83 -7.10
C SER A 170 0.11 -38.91 -6.30
N PHE A 171 -0.09 -39.01 -4.99
CA PHE A 171 0.44 -40.10 -4.18
C PHE A 171 -0.46 -41.33 -4.32
N GLY A 172 -0.42 -42.02 -5.46
CA GLY A 172 -1.31 -43.18 -5.64
C GLY A 172 -1.04 -44.11 -6.82
N LYS A 173 -0.03 -43.87 -7.66
CA LYS A 173 0.32 -44.81 -8.74
C LYS A 173 1.79 -45.17 -8.71
N SER A 174 2.19 -45.99 -7.74
CA SER A 174 3.38 -46.81 -7.89
C SER A 174 3.16 -47.75 -9.10
N ARG A 175 3.82 -47.44 -10.21
CA ARG A 175 3.95 -48.37 -11.34
C ARG A 175 4.82 -49.53 -10.88
N HIS A 176 4.20 -50.62 -10.46
CA HIS A 176 4.87 -51.89 -10.29
C HIS A 176 5.31 -52.38 -11.68
N LYS A 177 6.63 -52.42 -11.95
CA LYS A 177 7.15 -53.11 -13.13
C LYS A 177 7.08 -54.61 -12.86
N THR A 178 6.29 -55.34 -13.63
CA THR A 178 6.43 -56.79 -13.74
C THR A 178 7.74 -57.07 -14.47
N MET A 179 8.71 -57.65 -13.76
CA MET A 179 9.83 -58.35 -14.39
C MET A 179 9.23 -59.52 -15.18
N THR A 180 9.35 -59.49 -16.50
CA THR A 180 9.15 -60.68 -17.33
C THR A 180 10.48 -61.41 -17.45
N LYS A 181 10.42 -62.73 -17.30
CA LYS A 181 11.53 -63.68 -17.22
C LYS A 181 12.26 -63.86 -18.55
#